data_AF-A0A7W6FWM1-F1
#
_entry.id   AF-A0A7W6FWM1-F1
#
_cell.length_a   1.000
_cell.length_b   1.000
_cell.length_c   1.000
_cell.angle_alpha   90.00
_cell.angle_beta   90.00
_cell.angle_gamma   90.00
#
_symmetry.space_group_name_H-M   'P 1'
#
loop_
_entity.id
_entity.type
_entity.pdbx_description
1 polymer ?
#
loop_
_entity_poly.entity_id
_entity_poly.type
_entity_poly.pdbx_seq_one_letter_code
_entity_poly.pdbx_strand_id
1 'polypeptide(L)'
;MERGERRGGPRINSGRPKGAGTRVVRLKVPIAQIARRMNERGFRAGDVNAFLDVDPRSALAIPLMSSRASCGFPSPADDYMEDPIDFNQLIVSNPAATFAVVVAGESMTGAGIFPNDIAVIDRSRGPTHGCVVLACYNGEFTIKRYLVREGVITLKAENPAFPNITIGDDCEFEVWGVLTRSVRSF
;
A
#
# COMPACT_ATOMS: atom_id res chain seq x y z
N MET A 1 38.89 50.74 -2.08
CA MET A 1 37.51 50.33 -1.74
C MET A 1 36.90 49.79 -3.03
N GLU A 2 37.00 48.49 -3.34
CA GLU A 2 36.13 47.37 -2.90
C GLU A 2 34.65 47.62 -3.27
N ARG A 3 33.87 46.76 -3.94
CA ARG A 3 33.94 45.32 -4.30
C ARG A 3 33.06 45.10 -5.55
N GLY A 4 33.50 44.25 -6.48
CA GLY A 4 32.67 43.75 -7.58
C GLY A 4 31.77 42.59 -7.14
N GLU A 5 30.48 42.66 -7.46
CA GLU A 5 29.47 41.63 -7.19
C GLU A 5 29.78 40.32 -7.94
N ARG A 6 30.19 39.27 -7.22
CA ARG A 6 30.27 37.91 -7.79
C ARG A 6 28.94 37.21 -7.55
N ARG A 7 28.08 37.16 -8.57
CA ARG A 7 26.86 36.34 -8.55
C ARG A 7 27.24 34.86 -8.67
N GLY A 8 26.74 34.04 -7.75
CA GLY A 8 27.14 32.65 -7.55
C GLY A 8 26.90 31.77 -8.77
N GLY A 9 27.97 31.15 -9.27
CA GLY A 9 27.89 30.07 -10.24
C GLY A 9 27.49 28.73 -9.60
N PRO A 10 26.98 27.77 -10.40
CA PRO A 10 26.60 26.45 -9.91
C PRO A 10 27.79 25.74 -9.26
N ARG A 11 27.58 25.19 -8.07
CA ARG A 11 28.57 24.39 -7.36
C ARG A 11 28.66 23.00 -8.00
N ILE A 12 29.88 22.50 -8.18
CA ILE A 12 30.12 21.09 -8.50
C ILE A 12 29.33 20.22 -7.51
N ASN A 13 28.58 19.24 -8.02
CA ASN A 13 27.65 18.35 -7.30
C ASN A 13 26.32 18.93 -6.80
N SER A 14 25.82 20.06 -7.31
CA SER A 14 24.47 20.56 -6.98
C SER A 14 23.31 19.82 -7.67
N GLY A 15 23.49 18.54 -8.02
CA GLY A 15 22.47 17.72 -8.68
C GLY A 15 21.94 16.64 -7.75
N ARG A 16 20.61 16.43 -7.74
CA ARG A 16 20.00 15.24 -7.14
C ARG A 16 20.65 14.00 -7.79
N PRO A 17 21.17 13.02 -7.02
CA PRO A 17 21.69 11.78 -7.59
C PRO A 17 20.64 11.21 -8.53
N LYS A 18 21.04 10.82 -9.74
CA LYS A 18 20.15 10.17 -10.69
C LYS A 18 19.64 8.89 -10.03
N GLY A 19 18.43 8.95 -9.47
CA GLY A 19 17.80 7.80 -8.84
C GLY A 19 17.73 6.67 -9.86
N ALA A 20 18.06 5.45 -9.41
CA ALA A 20 17.84 4.24 -10.18
C ALA A 20 16.44 4.31 -10.79
N GLY A 21 16.37 4.18 -12.12
CA GLY A 21 15.14 4.40 -12.87
C GLY A 21 14.10 3.38 -12.45
N THR A 22 13.24 3.74 -11.49
CA THR A 22 12.04 2.96 -11.22
C THR A 22 11.14 3.15 -12.44
N ARG A 23 11.11 2.14 -13.30
CA ARG A 23 10.19 2.09 -14.44
C ARG A 23 8.78 1.88 -13.88
N VAL A 24 8.13 2.98 -13.52
CA VAL A 24 6.71 2.97 -13.15
C VAL A 24 5.91 2.84 -14.44
N VAL A 25 5.45 1.63 -14.74
CA VAL A 25 4.55 1.37 -15.86
C VAL A 25 3.14 1.80 -15.44
N ARG A 26 2.59 2.84 -16.08
CA ARG A 26 1.16 3.17 -15.94
C ARG A 26 0.34 2.15 -16.73
N LEU A 27 -0.25 1.17 -16.05
CA LEU A 27 -1.24 0.30 -16.66
C LEU A 27 -2.53 1.11 -16.93
N LYS A 28 -2.77 1.47 -18.21
CA LYS A 28 -4.07 1.97 -18.69
C LYS A 28 -5.06 0.80 -18.87
N VAL A 29 -5.23 -0.04 -17.87
CA VAL A 29 -6.04 -1.26 -18.01
C VAL A 29 -7.14 -1.24 -16.96
N PRO A 30 -8.43 -1.27 -17.36
CA PRO A 30 -9.56 -1.34 -16.45
C PRO A 30 -9.45 -2.56 -15.51
N ILE A 31 -9.93 -2.43 -14.27
CA ILE A 31 -9.93 -3.50 -13.25
C ILE A 31 -10.63 -4.76 -13.75
N ALA A 32 -11.69 -4.62 -14.55
CA ALA A 32 -12.37 -5.75 -15.19
C ALA A 32 -11.45 -6.57 -16.12
N GLN A 33 -10.49 -5.93 -16.81
CA GLN A 33 -9.49 -6.64 -17.62
C GLN A 33 -8.40 -7.28 -16.75
N ILE A 34 -8.14 -6.77 -15.55
CA ILE A 34 -7.26 -7.41 -14.57
C ILE A 34 -7.91 -8.69 -14.05
N ALA A 35 -9.16 -8.63 -13.59
CA ALA A 35 -9.92 -9.81 -13.17
C ALA A 35 -10.05 -10.84 -14.30
N ARG A 36 -10.26 -10.38 -15.54
CA ARG A 36 -10.31 -11.25 -16.72
C ARG A 36 -8.95 -11.89 -17.04
N ARG A 37 -7.84 -11.17 -16.90
CA ARG A 37 -6.48 -11.73 -17.05
C ARG A 37 -6.15 -12.77 -15.98
N MET A 38 -6.68 -12.64 -14.77
CA MET A 38 -6.52 -13.67 -13.73
C MET A 38 -7.21 -14.98 -14.14
N ASN A 39 -8.34 -14.91 -14.83
CA ASN A 39 -9.04 -16.10 -15.32
C ASN A 39 -8.43 -16.66 -16.62
N GLU A 40 -7.75 -15.83 -17.43
CA GLU A 40 -7.28 -16.18 -18.78
C GLU A 40 -5.77 -16.48 -18.90
N ARG A 41 -4.92 -16.14 -17.91
CA ARG A 41 -3.45 -16.32 -18.01
C ARG A 41 -2.79 -16.80 -16.71
N GLY A 42 -3.04 -18.04 -16.28
CA GLY A 42 -2.09 -18.81 -15.45
C GLY A 42 -1.47 -18.16 -14.19
N PHE A 43 -2.01 -17.06 -13.68
CA PHE A 43 -1.54 -16.38 -12.48
C PHE A 43 -1.88 -17.27 -11.29
N ARG A 44 -0.88 -17.62 -10.48
CA ARG A 44 -1.11 -18.41 -9.27
C ARG A 44 -1.51 -17.48 -8.12
N ALA A 45 -2.54 -17.88 -7.39
CA ALA A 45 -2.99 -17.21 -6.17
C ALA A 45 -2.04 -17.58 -5.02
N GLY A 46 -1.01 -16.76 -4.80
CA GLY A 46 -0.11 -16.88 -3.67
C GLY A 46 -0.75 -16.34 -2.40
N ASP A 47 -0.49 -15.07 -2.09
CA ASP A 47 -1.06 -14.41 -0.90
C ASP A 47 -2.46 -13.78 -1.15
N VAL A 48 -3.06 -13.92 -2.34
CA VAL A 48 -4.32 -13.23 -2.72
C VAL A 48 -5.39 -14.21 -3.19
N ASN A 49 -6.55 -14.18 -2.53
CA ASN A 49 -7.72 -15.01 -2.86
C ASN A 49 -8.63 -14.36 -3.91
N ALA A 50 -8.80 -13.03 -3.85
CA ALA A 50 -9.71 -12.31 -4.73
C ALA A 50 -9.29 -10.84 -4.88
N PHE A 51 -9.71 -10.22 -5.97
CA PHE A 51 -9.63 -8.77 -6.19
C PHE A 51 -11.05 -8.21 -6.13
N LEU A 52 -11.20 -7.09 -5.44
CA LEU A 52 -12.46 -6.41 -5.20
C LEU A 52 -12.38 -5.01 -5.82
N ASP A 53 -13.42 -4.65 -6.56
CA ASP A 53 -13.59 -3.27 -7.00
C ASP A 53 -14.09 -2.42 -5.82
N VAL A 54 -13.51 -1.23 -5.67
CA VAL A 54 -13.86 -0.32 -4.58
C VAL A 54 -14.66 0.83 -5.17
N ASP A 55 -15.94 0.82 -4.88
CA ASP A 55 -16.89 1.78 -5.41
C ASP A 55 -17.40 2.70 -4.29
N PRO A 56 -16.90 3.95 -4.21
CA PRO A 56 -17.21 4.86 -3.12
C PRO A 56 -18.57 5.57 -3.27
N ARG A 57 -19.52 5.01 -4.04
CA ARG A 57 -20.77 5.68 -4.45
C ARG A 57 -21.72 6.05 -3.30
N SER A 58 -21.52 5.56 -2.08
CA SER A 58 -22.37 5.86 -0.93
C SER A 58 -21.58 6.46 0.23
N ALA A 59 -21.76 7.74 0.54
CA ALA A 59 -21.29 8.31 1.81
C ALA A 59 -22.27 7.89 2.91
N LEU A 60 -21.78 7.18 3.94
CA LEU A 60 -22.56 6.85 5.12
C LEU A 60 -22.00 7.65 6.30
N ALA A 61 -22.80 8.58 6.83
CA ALA A 61 -22.44 9.35 8.01
C ALA A 61 -22.74 8.52 9.26
N ILE A 62 -21.70 8.02 9.92
CA ILE A 62 -21.85 7.32 11.19
C ILE A 62 -21.49 8.30 12.31
N PRO A 63 -22.40 8.58 13.26
CA PRO A 63 -22.09 9.41 14.41
C PRO A 63 -20.88 8.85 15.17
N LEU A 64 -19.88 9.70 15.41
CA LEU A 64 -18.73 9.33 16.22
C LEU A 64 -18.99 9.73 17.68
N MET A 65 -18.96 8.77 18.60
CA MET A 65 -18.92 9.06 20.03
C MET A 65 -17.49 9.43 20.44
N SER A 66 -17.32 10.62 21.00
CA SER A 66 -16.03 11.19 21.43
C SER A 66 -15.43 10.51 22.65
N SER A 67 -16.24 9.80 23.45
CA SER A 67 -15.70 8.93 24.47
C SER A 67 -14.90 7.84 23.78
N ARG A 68 -13.56 7.87 23.90
CA ARG A 68 -12.78 6.64 23.73
C ARG A 68 -13.53 5.57 24.53
N ALA A 69 -13.83 4.43 23.93
CA ALA A 69 -14.38 3.29 24.64
C ALA A 69 -13.32 2.80 25.64
N SER A 70 -13.18 3.55 26.73
CA SER A 70 -12.47 3.16 27.93
C SER A 70 -13.28 2.02 28.50
N CYS A 71 -12.62 0.92 28.87
CA CYS A 71 -13.27 -0.20 29.54
C CYS A 71 -13.66 0.16 30.99
N GLY A 72 -14.35 1.30 31.19
CA GLY A 72 -14.70 1.90 32.49
C GLY A 72 -15.87 2.88 32.36
N PHE A 73 -16.28 3.50 33.48
CA PHE A 73 -17.47 4.34 33.55
C PHE A 73 -17.26 5.67 32.78
N PRO A 74 -18.01 5.95 31.71
CA PRO A 74 -17.88 7.21 30.99
C PRO A 74 -18.45 8.34 31.85
N SER A 75 -17.74 9.47 31.92
CA SER A 75 -18.20 10.63 32.66
C SER A 75 -19.34 11.31 31.87
N PRO A 76 -20.46 11.68 32.51
CA PRO A 76 -21.66 12.22 31.84
C PRO A 76 -21.51 13.63 31.23
N ALA A 77 -20.29 14.20 31.21
CA ALA A 77 -20.02 15.57 30.78
C ALA A 77 -19.33 15.68 29.41
N ASP A 78 -19.01 14.57 28.75
CA ASP A 78 -18.29 14.56 27.46
C ASP A 78 -19.22 14.42 26.24
N ASP A 79 -20.32 15.18 26.22
CA ASP A 79 -21.25 15.27 25.08
C ASP A 79 -20.70 16.15 23.93
N TYR A 80 -19.43 15.97 23.55
CA TYR A 80 -18.91 16.54 22.31
C TYR A 80 -19.17 15.54 21.18
N MET A 81 -20.24 15.71 20.41
CA MET A 81 -20.38 15.01 19.13
C MET A 81 -19.33 15.54 18.16
N GLU A 82 -18.37 14.69 17.76
CA GLU A 82 -17.46 14.99 16.65
C GLU A 82 -18.20 14.89 15.31
N ASP A 83 -17.61 15.48 14.27
CA ASP A 83 -18.14 15.36 12.91
C ASP A 83 -18.33 13.87 12.55
N PRO A 84 -19.45 13.51 11.90
CA PRO A 84 -19.73 12.13 11.55
C PRO A 84 -18.63 11.58 10.64
N ILE A 85 -18.20 10.34 10.92
CA ILE A 85 -17.18 9.66 10.11
C ILE A 85 -17.84 9.02 8.89
N ASP A 86 -17.23 9.25 7.72
CA ASP A 86 -17.45 8.45 6.52
C ASP A 86 -16.29 7.45 6.37
N PHE A 87 -16.60 6.16 6.43
CA PHE A 87 -15.59 5.10 6.29
C PHE A 87 -14.92 5.10 4.91
N ASN A 88 -15.58 5.55 3.85
CA ASN A 88 -14.94 5.65 2.55
C ASN A 88 -13.84 6.70 2.57
N GLN A 89 -14.09 7.86 3.18
CA GLN A 89 -13.08 8.90 3.32
C GLN A 89 -11.97 8.48 4.28
N LEU A 90 -12.31 7.73 5.32
CA LEU A 90 -11.34 7.18 6.24
C LEU A 90 -10.42 6.20 5.50
N ILE A 91 -10.98 5.29 4.71
CA ILE A 91 -10.26 4.13 4.16
C ILE A 91 -9.57 4.44 2.82
N VAL A 92 -10.24 5.20 1.95
CA VAL A 92 -9.88 5.40 0.54
C VAL A 92 -9.46 6.85 0.32
N SER A 93 -8.16 7.07 0.14
CA SER A 93 -7.62 8.42 -0.13
C SER A 93 -7.79 8.84 -1.59
N ASN A 94 -7.67 7.90 -2.54
CA ASN A 94 -7.80 8.18 -3.97
C ASN A 94 -8.62 7.08 -4.66
N PRO A 95 -9.95 7.25 -4.79
CA PRO A 95 -10.82 6.19 -5.31
C PRO A 95 -10.44 5.68 -6.70
N ALA A 96 -10.04 6.56 -7.62
CA ALA A 96 -9.69 6.17 -8.98
C ALA A 96 -8.43 5.28 -9.06
N ALA A 97 -7.59 5.30 -8.01
CA ALA A 97 -6.35 4.54 -7.93
C ALA A 97 -6.36 3.46 -6.84
N THR A 98 -7.48 3.28 -6.14
CA THR A 98 -7.60 2.33 -5.04
C THR A 98 -8.40 1.11 -5.46
N PHE A 99 -7.97 -0.07 -5.03
CA PHE A 99 -8.71 -1.31 -5.14
C PHE A 99 -8.44 -2.16 -3.90
N ALA A 100 -9.18 -3.25 -3.71
CA ALA A 100 -8.95 -4.12 -2.57
C ALA A 100 -8.67 -5.56 -3.01
N VAL A 101 -8.02 -6.33 -2.13
CA VAL A 101 -7.78 -7.75 -2.31
C VAL A 101 -8.10 -8.52 -1.04
N VAL A 102 -8.55 -9.77 -1.18
CA VAL A 102 -8.73 -10.67 -0.05
C VAL A 102 -7.42 -11.41 0.20
N VAL A 103 -6.90 -11.31 1.42
CA VAL A 103 -5.64 -11.96 1.81
C VAL A 103 -5.85 -13.46 1.96
N ALA A 104 -4.95 -14.24 1.38
CA ALA A 104 -4.91 -15.71 1.48
C ALA A 104 -3.84 -16.20 2.45
N GLY A 105 -2.66 -15.59 2.42
CA GLY A 105 -1.46 -16.09 3.08
C GLY A 105 -1.27 -15.59 4.52
N GLU A 106 -0.45 -16.31 5.27
CA GLU A 106 -0.07 -15.99 6.66
C GLU A 106 1.29 -15.26 6.74
N SER A 107 1.88 -14.92 5.60
CA SER A 107 3.23 -14.37 5.52
C SER A 107 3.40 -12.99 6.19
N MET A 108 2.29 -12.33 6.53
CA MET A 108 2.26 -10.97 7.07
C MET A 108 1.55 -10.85 8.43
N THR A 109 1.36 -11.97 9.14
CA THR A 109 0.67 -11.99 10.45
C THR A 109 1.34 -11.12 11.52
N GLY A 110 2.68 -11.06 11.54
CA GLY A 110 3.42 -10.16 12.45
C GLY A 110 3.28 -8.67 12.12
N ALA A 111 2.73 -8.31 10.95
CA ALA A 111 2.30 -6.95 10.61
C ALA A 111 0.81 -6.70 10.89
N GLY A 112 0.10 -7.65 11.49
CA GLY A 112 -1.32 -7.52 11.77
C GLY A 112 -2.24 -7.87 10.59
N ILE A 113 -1.69 -8.42 9.49
CA ILE A 113 -2.44 -8.80 8.28
C ILE A 113 -2.62 -10.31 8.27
N PHE A 114 -3.86 -10.77 8.27
CA PHE A 114 -4.20 -12.18 8.46
C PHE A 114 -5.03 -12.71 7.28
N PRO A 115 -5.14 -14.04 7.12
CA PRO A 115 -6.02 -14.63 6.12
C PRO A 115 -7.46 -14.11 6.25
N ASN A 116 -8.10 -13.90 5.10
CA ASN A 116 -9.44 -13.33 4.92
C ASN A 116 -9.58 -11.84 5.24
N ASP A 117 -8.49 -11.14 5.58
CA ASP A 117 -8.49 -9.68 5.62
C ASP A 117 -8.79 -9.08 4.25
N ILE A 118 -9.45 -7.93 4.24
CA ILE A 118 -9.56 -7.08 3.06
C ILE A 118 -8.43 -6.06 3.09
N ALA A 119 -7.43 -6.26 2.24
CA ALA A 119 -6.31 -5.36 2.07
C ALA A 119 -6.63 -4.28 1.03
N VAL A 120 -6.50 -3.01 1.41
CA VAL A 120 -6.76 -1.85 0.55
C VAL A 120 -5.46 -1.37 -0.08
N ILE A 121 -5.39 -1.42 -1.40
CA ILE A 121 -4.20 -1.15 -2.21
C ILE A 121 -4.36 0.16 -2.96
N ASP A 122 -3.40 1.07 -2.79
CA ASP A 122 -3.33 2.35 -3.49
C ASP A 122 -2.21 2.31 -4.54
N ARG A 123 -2.59 2.50 -5.81
CA ARG A 123 -1.67 2.50 -6.96
C ARG A 123 -1.05 3.86 -7.25
N SER A 124 -1.60 4.93 -6.67
CA SER A 124 -1.06 6.28 -6.86
C SER A 124 0.21 6.50 -6.03
N ARG A 125 0.46 5.64 -5.04
CA ARG A 125 1.64 5.68 -4.18
C ARG A 125 2.75 4.81 -4.75
N GLY A 126 3.93 5.40 -4.95
CA GLY A 126 5.14 4.65 -5.23
C GLY A 126 5.62 3.87 -3.99
N PRO A 127 6.16 2.65 -4.14
CA PRO A 127 6.69 1.90 -3.01
C PRO A 127 7.90 2.61 -2.41
N THR A 128 7.94 2.68 -1.09
CA THR A 128 9.05 3.26 -0.31
C THR A 128 9.57 2.24 0.69
N HIS A 129 10.83 2.39 1.10
CA HIS A 129 11.44 1.48 2.07
C HIS A 129 10.55 1.34 3.32
N GLY A 130 10.24 0.09 3.69
CA GLY A 130 9.46 -0.26 4.88
C GLY A 130 7.96 -0.35 4.65
N CYS A 131 7.42 0.11 3.52
CA CYS A 131 5.99 -0.03 3.24
C CYS A 131 5.60 -1.49 2.94
N VAL A 132 4.32 -1.83 3.12
CA VAL A 132 3.78 -3.12 2.69
C VAL A 132 3.24 -2.95 1.27
N VAL A 133 3.59 -3.86 0.37
CA VAL A 133 3.21 -3.80 -1.04
C VAL A 133 2.48 -5.05 -1.45
N LEU A 134 1.56 -4.90 -2.40
CA LEU A 134 1.14 -5.99 -3.27
C LEU A 134 2.09 -6.01 -4.47
N ALA A 135 2.78 -7.13 -4.66
CA ALA A 135 3.69 -7.35 -5.78
C ALA A 135 3.33 -8.61 -6.54
N CYS A 136 3.64 -8.61 -7.84
CA CYS A 136 3.72 -9.80 -8.66
C CYS A 136 5.20 -10.21 -8.73
N TYR A 137 5.52 -11.42 -8.30
CA TYR A 137 6.85 -12.00 -8.37
C TYR A 137 6.75 -13.34 -9.12
N ASN A 138 7.43 -13.45 -10.27
CA ASN A 138 7.41 -14.63 -11.15
C ASN A 138 5.98 -15.13 -11.47
N GLY A 139 5.06 -14.21 -11.72
CA GLY A 139 3.66 -14.52 -12.06
C GLY A 139 2.76 -14.87 -10.86
N GLU A 140 3.25 -14.73 -9.63
CA GLU A 140 2.50 -15.00 -8.41
C GLU A 140 2.33 -13.72 -7.58
N PHE A 141 1.11 -13.48 -7.08
CA PHE A 141 0.83 -12.34 -6.21
C PHE A 141 1.29 -12.61 -4.79
N THR A 142 2.03 -11.65 -4.24
CA THR A 142 2.53 -11.69 -2.87
C THR A 142 2.34 -10.36 -2.16
N ILE A 143 2.04 -10.43 -0.86
CA ILE A 143 2.00 -9.27 0.03
C ILE A 143 3.19 -9.37 0.96
N LYS A 144 4.10 -8.38 0.89
CA LYS A 144 5.35 -8.38 1.66
C LYS A 144 5.76 -6.97 2.04
N ARG A 145 6.64 -6.86 3.04
CA ARG A 145 7.31 -5.60 3.34
C ARG A 145 8.38 -5.32 2.30
N TYR A 146 8.28 -4.19 1.64
CA TYR A 146 9.21 -3.72 0.62
C TYR A 146 10.42 -3.06 1.29
N LEU A 147 11.58 -3.70 1.22
CA LEU A 147 12.83 -3.17 1.74
C LEU A 147 13.77 -2.85 0.58
N VAL A 148 14.42 -1.70 0.68
CA VAL A 148 15.49 -1.27 -0.24
C VAL A 148 16.75 -1.01 0.56
N ARG A 149 17.85 -1.69 0.23
CA ARG A 149 19.18 -1.47 0.82
C ARG A 149 20.21 -1.49 -0.29
N GLU A 150 20.99 -0.42 -0.41
CA GLU A 150 22.07 -0.29 -1.42
C GLU A 150 21.61 -0.57 -2.87
N GLY A 151 20.35 -0.26 -3.19
CA GLY A 151 19.75 -0.51 -4.50
C GLY A 151 19.18 -1.91 -4.69
N VAL A 152 19.42 -2.83 -3.76
CA VAL A 152 18.82 -4.18 -3.75
C VAL A 152 17.45 -4.13 -3.10
N ILE A 153 16.47 -4.74 -3.76
CA ILE A 153 15.09 -4.86 -3.28
C ILE A 153 14.93 -6.23 -2.61
N THR A 154 14.34 -6.23 -1.41
CA THR A 154 13.96 -7.44 -0.69
C THR A 154 12.50 -7.34 -0.26
N LEU A 155 11.71 -8.35 -0.59
CA LEU A 155 10.37 -8.58 -0.08
C LEU A 155 10.48 -9.41 1.20
N LYS A 156 10.32 -8.74 2.34
CA LYS A 156 10.40 -9.36 3.67
C LYS A 156 9.02 -9.84 4.12
N ALA A 157 8.95 -11.09 4.58
CA ALA A 157 7.78 -11.59 5.29
C ALA A 157 7.80 -11.07 6.75
N GLU A 158 6.62 -10.84 7.31
CA GLU A 158 6.45 -10.57 8.74
C GLU A 158 5.96 -11.82 9.47
N ASN A 159 6.41 -12.98 9.02
CA ASN A 159 6.20 -14.26 9.65
C ASN A 159 7.50 -15.08 9.52
N PRO A 160 8.13 -15.50 10.63
CA PRO A 160 9.40 -16.25 10.61
C PRO A 160 9.37 -17.56 9.82
N ALA A 161 8.18 -18.15 9.62
CA ALA A 161 8.02 -19.38 8.84
C ALA A 161 8.18 -19.17 7.32
N PHE A 162 8.20 -17.92 6.87
CA PHE A 162 8.25 -17.56 5.44
C PHE A 162 9.59 -16.87 5.11
N PRO A 163 10.32 -17.33 4.08
CA PRO A 163 11.60 -16.72 3.72
C PRO A 163 11.42 -15.34 3.09
N ASN A 164 12.45 -14.51 3.23
CA ASN A 164 12.54 -13.26 2.48
C ASN A 164 12.92 -13.54 1.03
N ILE A 165 12.40 -12.73 0.11
CA ILE A 165 12.67 -12.85 -1.32
C ILE A 165 13.52 -11.64 -1.73
N THR A 166 14.76 -11.88 -2.14
CA THR A 166 15.61 -10.84 -2.73
C THR A 166 15.40 -10.84 -4.23
N ILE A 167 15.12 -9.67 -4.80
CA ILE A 167 14.86 -9.53 -6.24
C ILE A 167 16.21 -9.49 -6.97
N GLY A 168 16.47 -10.54 -7.76
CA GLY A 168 17.61 -10.63 -8.67
C GLY A 168 17.29 -10.06 -10.06
N ASP A 169 18.32 -9.92 -10.90
CA ASP A 169 18.20 -9.40 -12.26
C ASP A 169 17.42 -10.32 -13.23
N ASP A 170 17.32 -11.60 -12.89
CA ASP A 170 16.64 -12.66 -13.64
C ASP A 170 15.18 -12.87 -13.23
N CYS A 171 14.69 -12.12 -12.23
CA CYS A 171 13.35 -12.26 -11.69
C CYS A 171 12.35 -11.33 -12.39
N GLU A 172 11.15 -11.83 -12.67
CA GLU A 172 10.03 -10.96 -13.05
C GLU A 172 9.42 -10.35 -11.78
N PHE A 173 9.54 -9.04 -11.61
CA PHE A 173 9.05 -8.34 -10.44
C PHE A 173 8.31 -7.04 -10.81
N GLU A 174 7.08 -6.90 -10.31
CA GLU A 174 6.27 -5.71 -10.47
C GLU A 174 5.55 -5.37 -9.17
N VAL A 175 5.63 -4.11 -8.73
CA VAL A 175 4.80 -3.61 -7.63
C VAL A 175 3.48 -3.08 -8.19
N TRP A 176 2.38 -3.65 -7.72
CA TRP A 176 1.04 -3.29 -8.15
C TRP A 176 0.45 -2.12 -7.36
N GLY A 177 0.84 -1.98 -6.09
CA GLY A 177 0.49 -0.85 -5.26
C GLY A 177 0.92 -1.01 -3.82
N VAL A 178 0.69 0.03 -3.04
CA VAL A 178 1.01 0.07 -1.61
C VAL A 178 -0.23 -0.30 -0.81
N LEU A 179 -0.11 -1.25 0.10
CA LEU A 179 -1.16 -1.59 1.06
C LEU A 179 -1.24 -0.47 2.10
N THR A 180 -2.39 0.19 2.17
CA THR A 180 -2.62 1.33 3.06
C THR A 180 -3.41 0.96 4.29
N ARG A 181 -4.32 -0.01 4.16
CA ARG A 181 -5.19 -0.48 5.24
C ARG A 181 -5.48 -1.97 5.12
N SER A 182 -5.78 -2.59 6.26
CA SER A 182 -6.37 -3.92 6.36
C SER A 182 -7.67 -3.81 7.15
N VAL A 183 -8.75 -4.40 6.64
CA VAL A 183 -10.05 -4.47 7.31
C VAL A 183 -10.34 -5.93 7.63
N ARG A 184 -10.62 -6.19 8.91
CA ARG A 184 -11.01 -7.51 9.41
C ARG A 184 -12.38 -7.45 10.04
N SER A 185 -13.22 -8.41 9.69
CA SER A 185 -14.47 -8.71 10.39
C SER A 185 -14.26 -9.90 11.31
N PHE A 186 -14.88 -9.89 12.48
CA PHE A 186 -14.82 -10.95 13.49
C PHE A 186 -16.22 -11.47 13.81
#